data_AF-A0A957UEG7-F1
#
_entry.id   AF-A0A957UEG7-F1
#
_cell.length_a   1.000
_cell.length_b   1.000
_cell.length_c   1.000
_cell.angle_alpha   90.00
_cell.angle_beta   90.00
_cell.angle_gamma   90.00
#
_symmetry.space_group_name_H-M   'P 1'
#
loop_
_entity.id
_entity.type
_entity.pdbx_description
1 polymer ?
#
loop_
_entity_poly.entity_id
_entity_poly.type
_entity_poly.pdbx_seq_one_letter_code
_entity_poly.pdbx_strand_id
1 'polypeptide(L)'
;WGSPLAFMTSDYDFGGMIGPYGELRAEVGEARLLSHLITALGPTLAQATPTTDHGVTVESTMPLVEGGPRALALDGGGLLLALPNLSTTPAQVALQHNGRTLPVHSTYTIAPDHCPFVLFNFPLTPWTPAVAIAYATAELIGWRVDGDQAMLAFSDTGEVELILPGVSEIATAGLVAHRDGDHVTLCIDASAQATATIRLAAGNLLRVVTFPRATAANLLDLSATGEPRFVEQPRAAEETPVPIAEWTVAEVAAAGQSLGDSKGSLGTAPVHLEEAGIYRGFGWYTAQLDLPATAAVEGFLMHDGSDVLSLYWGDRYQETVAPGGATAIVPVRAQPTTAHTALTVRTEIWGHSNFDDPQLPGLRLTAQKGLTGVTALTNNRPLTSNWRWLPDVAPGPVAVTDTAAPLVAWGSWQTTRT
;
A
#
# COMPACT_ATOMS: atom_id res chain seq x y z
N TRP A 1 -13.57 -13.78 26.61
CA TRP A 1 -12.24 -13.26 26.27
C TRP A 1 -11.66 -12.70 27.57
N GLY A 2 -11.11 -13.49 28.50
CA GLY A 2 -9.92 -14.34 28.35
C GLY A 2 -8.71 -13.42 28.23
N SER A 3 -7.88 -13.26 29.27
CA SER A 3 -6.74 -12.33 29.34
C SER A 3 -5.91 -12.38 28.04
N PRO A 4 -6.11 -11.43 27.11
CA PRO A 4 -5.44 -11.50 25.82
C PRO A 4 -3.97 -11.15 26.02
N LEU A 5 -3.07 -11.96 25.45
CA LEU A 5 -1.62 -11.73 25.47
C LEU A 5 -1.23 -10.47 24.69
N ALA A 6 -2.06 -10.08 23.72
CA ALA A 6 -1.93 -8.87 22.92
C ALA A 6 -3.31 -8.34 22.52
N PHE A 7 -3.48 -7.02 22.56
CA PHE A 7 -4.64 -6.31 22.07
C PHE A 7 -4.28 -5.71 20.71
N MET A 8 -4.76 -6.31 19.63
CA MET A 8 -4.60 -5.76 18.28
C MET A 8 -5.86 -4.96 17.97
N THR A 9 -5.74 -3.64 17.98
CA THR A 9 -6.76 -2.74 17.44
C THR A 9 -6.72 -2.79 15.90
N SER A 10 -7.67 -2.11 15.25
CA SER A 10 -7.70 -2.02 13.78
C SER A 10 -6.56 -1.20 13.18
N ASP A 11 -5.68 -0.59 13.99
CA ASP A 11 -4.47 0.04 13.49
C ASP A 11 -3.50 -1.05 13.00
N TYR A 12 -3.45 -1.19 11.68
CA TYR A 12 -2.68 -2.22 11.00
C TYR A 12 -1.69 -1.58 10.01
N ASP A 13 -1.03 -0.53 10.45
CA ASP A 13 -0.11 0.24 9.62
C ASP A 13 1.04 -0.57 9.02
N PHE A 14 1.64 -1.48 9.80
CA PHE A 14 2.80 -2.32 9.40
C PHE A 14 4.03 -1.53 8.92
N GLY A 15 4.06 -0.19 9.03
CA GLY A 15 5.06 0.63 8.37
C GLY A 15 5.04 0.48 6.84
N GLY A 16 3.89 0.15 6.25
CA GLY A 16 3.74 -0.04 4.80
C GLY A 16 3.97 1.24 4.00
N MET A 17 4.03 1.13 2.66
CA MET A 17 4.22 2.31 1.79
C MET A 17 3.02 3.28 1.84
N ILE A 18 1.84 2.76 2.15
CA ILE A 18 0.60 3.53 2.33
C ILE A 18 0.13 3.27 3.75
N GLY A 19 0.01 4.33 4.54
CA GLY A 19 -0.45 4.21 5.93
C GLY A 19 -1.98 4.01 6.03
N PRO A 20 -2.49 3.71 7.24
CA PRO A 20 -3.89 3.35 7.46
C PRO A 20 -4.88 4.51 7.21
N TYR A 21 -4.38 5.73 7.00
CA TYR A 21 -5.18 6.91 6.65
C TYR A 21 -5.03 7.32 5.16
N GLY A 22 -4.33 6.51 4.36
CA GLY A 22 -4.12 6.75 2.93
C GLY A 22 -2.95 7.69 2.59
N GLU A 23 -2.18 8.11 3.59
CA GLU A 23 -0.95 8.86 3.42
C GLU A 23 0.13 8.02 2.73
N LEU A 24 0.89 8.67 1.83
CA LEU A 24 1.98 8.04 1.10
C LEU A 24 3.30 8.27 1.85
N ARG A 25 4.05 7.19 2.08
CA ARG A 25 5.42 7.24 2.62
C ARG A 25 6.46 7.29 1.50
N ALA A 26 7.72 7.56 1.86
CA ALA A 26 8.81 7.73 0.89
C ALA A 26 9.02 6.47 0.02
N GLU A 27 8.76 5.29 0.57
CA GLU A 27 8.87 3.99 -0.08
C GLU A 27 7.95 3.87 -1.32
N VAL A 28 6.86 4.64 -1.39
CA VAL A 28 6.00 4.70 -2.58
C VAL A 28 6.80 5.17 -3.80
N GLY A 29 7.74 6.10 -3.62
CA GLY A 29 8.60 6.59 -4.68
C GLY A 29 9.48 5.51 -5.27
N GLU A 30 10.12 4.72 -4.41
CA GLU A 30 10.98 3.59 -4.81
C GLU A 30 10.15 2.48 -5.50
N ALA A 31 8.95 2.18 -4.99
CA ALA A 31 8.05 1.22 -5.62
C ALA A 31 7.62 1.65 -7.03
N ARG A 32 7.40 2.95 -7.25
CA ARG A 32 7.09 3.48 -8.59
C ARG A 32 8.27 3.36 -9.54
N LEU A 33 9.48 3.66 -9.10
CA LEU A 33 10.69 3.51 -9.92
C LEU A 33 10.90 2.06 -10.35
N LEU A 34 10.76 1.11 -9.42
CA LEU A 34 10.82 -0.32 -9.74
C LEU A 34 9.70 -0.74 -10.70
N SER A 35 8.47 -0.25 -10.49
CA SER A 35 7.35 -0.51 -11.38
C SER A 35 7.60 0.01 -12.80
N HIS A 36 8.23 1.17 -12.93
CA HIS A 36 8.62 1.76 -14.21
C HIS A 36 9.64 0.89 -14.95
N LEU A 37 10.68 0.42 -14.26
CA LEU A 37 11.65 -0.53 -14.83
C LEU A 37 10.97 -1.83 -15.30
N ILE A 38 10.12 -2.42 -14.46
CA ILE A 38 9.38 -3.65 -14.80
C ILE A 38 8.50 -3.42 -16.03
N THR A 39 7.83 -2.27 -16.11
CA THR A 39 6.96 -1.92 -17.24
C THR A 39 7.76 -1.67 -18.51
N ALA A 40 8.90 -0.98 -18.41
CA ALA A 40 9.77 -0.67 -19.54
C ALA A 40 10.38 -1.92 -20.18
N LEU A 41 10.75 -2.92 -19.36
CA LEU A 41 11.30 -4.19 -19.85
C LEU A 41 10.21 -5.22 -20.20
N GLY A 42 9.04 -5.14 -19.57
CA GLY A 42 7.84 -5.89 -19.94
C GLY A 42 8.05 -7.41 -20.06
N PRO A 43 7.55 -8.07 -21.13
CA PRO A 43 7.69 -9.52 -21.32
C PRO A 43 9.12 -10.05 -21.33
N THR A 44 10.09 -9.21 -21.73
CA THR A 44 11.50 -9.58 -21.76
C THR A 44 12.06 -9.81 -20.35
N LEU A 45 11.61 -9.02 -19.36
CA LEU A 45 11.93 -9.25 -17.95
C LEU A 45 11.16 -10.44 -17.38
N ALA A 46 9.87 -10.58 -17.74
CA ALA A 46 9.02 -11.66 -17.23
C ALA A 46 9.53 -13.07 -17.60
N GLN A 47 10.21 -13.18 -18.75
CA GLN A 47 10.82 -14.42 -19.24
C GLN A 47 12.32 -14.52 -18.94
N ALA A 48 12.89 -13.56 -18.22
CA ALA A 48 14.31 -13.52 -17.95
C ALA A 48 14.75 -14.67 -17.03
N THR A 49 15.98 -15.14 -17.24
CA THR A 49 16.57 -16.21 -16.43
C THR A 49 17.75 -15.71 -15.62
N PRO A 50 17.87 -16.04 -14.32
CA PRO A 50 19.08 -15.76 -13.55
C PRO A 50 20.33 -16.35 -14.20
N THR A 51 21.41 -15.58 -14.26
CA THR A 51 22.70 -16.06 -14.77
C THR A 51 23.85 -15.54 -13.92
N THR A 52 24.90 -16.35 -13.81
CA THR A 52 26.21 -15.97 -13.26
C THR A 52 27.29 -15.89 -14.35
N ASP A 53 27.01 -16.37 -15.56
CA ASP A 53 27.91 -16.32 -16.71
C ASP A 53 27.50 -15.16 -17.62
N HIS A 54 27.83 -13.94 -17.17
CA HIS A 54 27.45 -12.70 -17.85
C HIS A 54 28.65 -11.87 -18.33
N GLY A 55 29.88 -12.29 -18.02
CA GLY A 55 31.11 -11.63 -18.51
C GLY A 55 31.26 -10.16 -18.07
N VAL A 56 30.65 -9.78 -16.94
CA VAL A 56 30.83 -8.45 -16.32
C VAL A 56 31.56 -8.64 -15.00
N THR A 57 32.68 -7.94 -14.81
CA THR A 57 33.33 -7.86 -13.49
C THR A 57 33.18 -6.47 -12.91
N VAL A 58 33.00 -6.40 -11.59
CA VAL A 58 32.76 -5.14 -10.87
C VAL A 58 33.99 -4.81 -10.05
N GLU A 59 34.56 -3.63 -10.29
CA GLU A 59 35.58 -3.03 -9.45
C GLU A 59 34.90 -1.96 -8.58
N SER A 60 34.94 -2.14 -7.25
CA SER A 60 34.31 -1.19 -6.35
C SER A 60 34.95 -1.15 -4.97
N THR A 61 34.71 -0.05 -4.27
CA THR A 61 35.00 0.11 -2.84
C THR A 61 33.94 -0.53 -1.93
N MET A 62 32.74 -0.86 -2.45
CA MET A 62 31.72 -1.56 -1.67
C MET A 62 31.97 -3.08 -1.64
N PRO A 63 31.57 -3.77 -0.55
CA PRO A 63 31.59 -5.23 -0.53
C PRO A 63 30.63 -5.77 -1.59
N LEU A 64 31.12 -6.74 -2.38
CA LEU A 64 30.31 -7.47 -3.35
C LEU A 64 29.78 -8.76 -2.74
N VAL A 65 28.63 -9.21 -3.23
CA VAL A 65 28.07 -10.52 -2.88
C VAL A 65 29.01 -11.63 -3.37
N GLU A 66 29.09 -12.72 -2.63
CA GLU A 66 29.86 -13.90 -3.04
C GLU A 66 29.40 -14.41 -4.42
N GLY A 67 30.37 -14.54 -5.34
CA GLY A 67 30.12 -14.88 -6.74
C GLY A 67 29.85 -13.69 -7.68
N GLY A 68 29.99 -12.45 -7.19
CA GLY A 68 29.85 -11.24 -8.00
C GLY A 68 28.41 -10.71 -8.05
N PRO A 69 28.14 -9.71 -8.92
CA PRO A 69 26.81 -9.13 -9.06
C PRO A 69 25.81 -10.16 -9.57
N ARG A 70 24.53 -10.00 -9.21
CA ARG A 70 23.46 -10.88 -9.71
C ARG A 70 22.89 -10.30 -11.01
N ALA A 71 22.77 -11.14 -12.02
CA ALA A 71 22.28 -10.75 -13.34
C ALA A 71 21.06 -11.57 -13.75
N LEU A 72 20.18 -10.94 -14.54
CA LEU A 72 19.15 -11.60 -15.32
C LEU A 72 19.53 -11.53 -16.80
N ALA A 73 19.54 -12.67 -17.47
CA ALA A 73 19.58 -12.75 -18.93
C ALA A 73 18.16 -12.52 -19.46
N LEU A 74 18.00 -11.43 -20.22
CA LEU A 74 16.72 -10.96 -20.71
C LEU A 74 16.28 -11.75 -21.94
N ASP A 75 14.98 -12.08 -22.03
CA ASP A 75 14.42 -12.75 -23.21
C ASP A 75 14.47 -11.84 -24.45
N GLY A 76 14.93 -12.38 -25.58
CA GLY A 76 15.25 -11.60 -26.78
C GLY A 76 16.62 -10.91 -26.75
N GLY A 77 17.37 -10.98 -25.63
CA GLY A 77 18.75 -10.52 -25.51
C GLY A 77 18.95 -9.41 -24.48
N GLY A 78 20.20 -9.27 -24.05
CA GLY A 78 20.63 -8.30 -23.05
C GLY A 78 20.72 -8.86 -21.63
N LEU A 79 21.21 -8.04 -20.71
CA LEU A 79 21.39 -8.37 -19.29
C LEU A 79 20.86 -7.23 -18.43
N LEU A 80 20.25 -7.57 -17.30
CA LEU A 80 19.94 -6.64 -16.22
C LEU A 80 20.75 -7.02 -14.98
N LEU A 81 21.64 -6.14 -14.55
CA LEU A 81 22.56 -6.37 -13.44
C LEU A 81 22.12 -5.56 -12.21
N ALA A 82 22.03 -6.21 -11.05
CA ALA A 82 21.75 -5.55 -9.77
C ALA A 82 23.05 -5.32 -8.98
N LEU A 83 23.24 -4.10 -8.47
CA LEU A 83 24.45 -3.69 -7.76
C LEU A 83 24.15 -3.17 -6.35
N PRO A 84 23.79 -4.04 -5.38
CA PRO A 84 23.42 -3.59 -4.04
C PRO A 84 24.63 -3.06 -3.28
N ASN A 85 24.59 -1.77 -2.91
CA ASN A 85 25.50 -1.17 -1.95
C ASN A 85 24.91 -1.31 -0.53
N LEU A 86 25.29 -2.39 0.15
CA LEU A 86 24.87 -2.67 1.54
C LEU A 86 25.73 -1.95 2.58
N SER A 87 26.56 -0.98 2.16
CA SER A 87 27.40 -0.19 3.06
C SER A 87 26.74 1.14 3.40
N THR A 88 27.23 1.76 4.47
CA THR A 88 26.75 3.08 4.93
C THR A 88 27.42 4.26 4.22
N THR A 89 28.25 4.00 3.21
CA THR A 89 28.97 5.03 2.44
C THR A 89 28.73 4.89 0.95
N PRO A 90 28.73 6.00 0.19
CA PRO A 90 28.73 5.92 -1.27
C PRO A 90 29.96 5.16 -1.77
N ALA A 91 29.79 4.40 -2.86
CA ALA A 91 30.86 3.63 -3.46
C ALA A 91 31.03 3.97 -4.93
N GLN A 92 32.28 4.19 -5.35
CA GLN A 92 32.59 4.29 -6.76
C GLN A 92 32.62 2.88 -7.37
N VAL A 93 32.07 2.76 -8.57
CA VAL A 93 31.93 1.49 -9.27
C VAL A 93 32.44 1.66 -10.70
N ALA A 94 33.28 0.73 -11.13
CA ALA A 94 33.65 0.54 -12.52
C ALA A 94 33.27 -0.88 -12.96
N LEU A 95 32.69 -0.99 -14.15
CA LEU A 95 32.22 -2.24 -14.73
C LEU A 95 33.17 -2.61 -15.88
N GLN A 96 33.79 -3.78 -15.81
CA GLN A 96 34.57 -4.32 -16.92
C GLN A 96 33.68 -5.24 -17.76
N HIS A 97 33.52 -4.92 -19.04
CA HIS A 97 32.76 -5.75 -19.97
C HIS A 97 33.39 -5.69 -21.37
N ASN A 98 33.61 -6.84 -22.00
CA ASN A 98 34.23 -6.96 -23.33
C ASN A 98 35.55 -6.16 -23.48
N GLY A 99 36.37 -6.15 -22.42
CA GLY A 99 37.66 -5.44 -22.40
C GLY A 99 37.56 -3.92 -22.26
N ARG A 100 36.37 -3.37 -21.94
CA ARG A 100 36.14 -1.95 -21.69
C ARG A 100 35.82 -1.72 -20.22
N THR A 101 36.35 -0.62 -19.67
CA THR A 101 35.91 -0.06 -18.38
C THR A 101 34.74 0.89 -18.62
N LEU A 102 33.64 0.69 -17.91
CA LEU A 102 32.40 1.47 -17.99
C LEU A 102 32.05 2.05 -16.60
N PRO A 103 31.39 3.22 -16.51
CA PRO A 103 31.17 4.19 -17.59
C PRO A 103 32.48 4.72 -18.21
N VAL A 104 32.39 5.29 -19.41
CA VAL A 104 33.56 5.67 -20.24
C VAL A 104 33.96 7.13 -20.06
N HIS A 105 32.97 8.03 -19.91
CA HIS A 105 33.15 9.49 -19.88
C HIS A 105 32.80 10.11 -18.52
N SER A 106 32.22 9.35 -17.59
CA SER A 106 31.80 9.78 -16.27
C SER A 106 32.35 8.87 -15.18
N THR A 107 32.07 9.24 -13.92
CA THR A 107 32.17 8.31 -12.80
C THR A 107 30.80 7.72 -12.50
N TYR A 108 30.77 6.51 -11.95
CA TYR A 108 29.54 5.91 -11.45
C TYR A 108 29.67 5.70 -9.94
N THR A 109 28.73 6.27 -9.18
CA THR A 109 28.70 6.20 -7.73
C THR A 109 27.35 5.67 -7.28
N ILE A 110 27.36 4.63 -6.46
CA ILE A 110 26.16 4.06 -5.87
C ILE A 110 26.04 4.58 -4.43
N ALA A 111 24.89 5.19 -4.11
CA ALA A 111 24.58 5.69 -2.78
C ALA A 111 24.55 4.54 -1.74
N PRO A 112 24.72 4.83 -0.43
CA PRO A 112 24.48 3.83 0.61
C PRO A 112 23.03 3.32 0.58
N ASP A 113 22.83 2.06 0.96
CA ASP A 113 21.52 1.39 1.01
C ASP A 113 20.74 1.46 -0.31
N HIS A 114 21.46 1.48 -1.43
CA HIS A 114 20.90 1.59 -2.78
C HIS A 114 21.28 0.40 -3.65
N CYS A 115 20.41 0.02 -4.58
CA CYS A 115 20.62 -1.11 -5.48
C CYS A 115 20.13 -0.74 -6.89
N PRO A 116 20.93 -0.01 -7.68
CA PRO A 116 20.55 0.36 -9.04
C PRO A 116 20.61 -0.85 -9.97
N PHE A 117 19.82 -0.75 -11.04
CA PHE A 117 19.85 -1.72 -12.13
C PHE A 117 20.62 -1.18 -13.34
N VAL A 118 21.66 -1.91 -13.75
CA VAL A 118 22.47 -1.59 -14.93
C VAL A 118 22.05 -2.50 -16.09
N LEU A 119 21.71 -1.89 -17.22
CA LEU A 119 21.27 -2.60 -18.43
C LEU A 119 22.45 -2.79 -19.38
N PHE A 120 22.55 -3.95 -20.03
CA PHE A 120 23.57 -4.23 -21.05
C PHE A 120 22.95 -4.86 -22.29
N ASN A 121 23.48 -4.49 -23.47
CA ASN A 121 23.17 -5.08 -24.78
C ASN A 121 21.65 -5.29 -25.02
N PHE A 122 20.82 -4.35 -24.56
CA PHE A 122 19.37 -4.46 -24.66
C PHE A 122 18.90 -4.04 -26.06
N PRO A 123 18.34 -4.96 -26.85
CA PRO A 123 17.95 -4.66 -28.22
C PRO A 123 16.70 -3.79 -28.27
N LEU A 124 16.71 -2.77 -29.13
CA LEU A 124 15.54 -1.93 -29.41
C LEU A 124 14.85 -2.39 -30.72
N THR A 125 14.80 -3.72 -30.93
CA THR A 125 14.27 -4.33 -32.15
C THR A 125 12.82 -3.93 -32.51
N PRO A 126 11.90 -3.61 -31.58
CA PRO A 126 10.59 -3.11 -31.96
C PRO A 126 10.62 -1.78 -32.73
N TRP A 127 11.70 -1.00 -32.61
CA TRP A 127 11.86 0.26 -33.33
C TRP A 127 12.64 0.10 -34.63
N THR A 128 13.87 -0.40 -34.55
CA THR A 128 14.73 -0.55 -35.73
C THR A 128 15.72 -1.70 -35.50
N PRO A 129 15.87 -2.64 -36.46
CA PRO A 129 16.89 -3.67 -36.41
C PRO A 129 18.29 -3.03 -36.34
N ALA A 130 19.21 -3.62 -35.56
CA ALA A 130 20.57 -3.13 -35.30
C ALA A 130 20.70 -1.90 -34.37
N VAL A 131 19.60 -1.41 -33.78
CA VAL A 131 19.66 -0.44 -32.69
C VAL A 131 19.56 -1.13 -31.33
N ALA A 132 20.39 -0.72 -30.38
CA ALA A 132 20.42 -1.28 -29.03
C ALA A 132 20.93 -0.28 -28.00
N ILE A 133 20.65 -0.54 -26.72
CA ILE A 133 21.38 0.05 -25.59
C ILE A 133 22.59 -0.85 -25.35
N ALA A 134 23.80 -0.34 -25.59
CA ALA A 134 25.04 -1.08 -25.31
C ALA A 134 25.22 -1.26 -23.80
N TYR A 135 25.09 -0.16 -23.05
CA TYR A 135 24.95 -0.19 -21.60
C TYR A 135 24.19 1.05 -21.09
N ALA A 136 23.60 0.94 -19.91
CA ALA A 136 23.02 2.07 -19.19
C ALA A 136 23.28 1.91 -17.68
N THR A 137 24.06 2.82 -17.10
CA THR A 137 24.24 2.93 -15.64
C THR A 137 23.19 3.81 -14.99
N ALA A 138 22.53 4.65 -15.78
CA ALA A 138 21.27 5.31 -15.41
C ALA A 138 20.09 4.33 -15.58
N GLU A 139 19.14 4.34 -14.65
CA GLU A 139 18.06 3.35 -14.62
C GLU A 139 17.01 3.64 -15.70
N LEU A 140 16.64 2.63 -16.49
CA LEU A 140 15.58 2.75 -17.49
C LEU A 140 14.22 2.78 -16.79
N ILE A 141 13.48 3.87 -16.95
CA ILE A 141 12.14 4.05 -16.37
C ILE A 141 11.04 4.13 -17.44
N GLY A 142 11.39 4.07 -18.72
CA GLY A 142 10.40 4.06 -19.79
C GLY A 142 11.02 3.80 -21.16
N TRP A 143 10.29 3.03 -21.97
CA TRP A 143 10.65 2.74 -23.35
C TRP A 143 9.36 2.59 -24.17
N ARG A 144 9.30 3.22 -25.33
CA ARG A 144 8.17 3.09 -26.26
C ARG A 144 8.57 3.38 -27.70
N VAL A 145 7.79 2.83 -28.62
CA VAL A 145 7.90 3.06 -30.07
C VAL A 145 6.55 3.56 -30.58
N ASP A 146 6.58 4.58 -31.43
CA ASP A 146 5.42 5.11 -32.14
C ASP A 146 5.82 5.39 -33.60
N GLY A 147 5.51 4.45 -34.49
CA GLY A 147 5.89 4.51 -35.90
C GLY A 147 7.41 4.56 -36.10
N ASP A 148 7.89 5.65 -36.70
CA ASP A 148 9.31 5.91 -36.94
C ASP A 148 10.05 6.55 -35.74
N GLN A 149 9.32 6.82 -34.66
CA GLN A 149 9.84 7.44 -33.46
C GLN A 149 9.98 6.44 -32.32
N ALA A 150 11.04 6.59 -31.54
CA ALA A 150 11.20 5.89 -30.28
C ALA A 150 11.53 6.86 -29.17
N MET A 151 11.21 6.45 -27.95
CA MET A 151 11.46 7.24 -26.76
C MET A 151 12.02 6.38 -25.65
N LEU A 152 13.10 6.85 -25.05
CA LEU A 152 13.71 6.30 -23.86
C LEU A 152 13.62 7.30 -22.72
N ALA A 153 13.31 6.83 -21.53
CA ALA A 153 13.35 7.62 -20.31
C ALA A 153 14.24 6.98 -19.27
N PHE A 154 15.13 7.78 -18.69
CA PHE A 154 16.07 7.35 -17.66
C PHE A 154 15.98 8.19 -16.39
N SER A 155 16.32 7.60 -15.25
CA SER A 155 16.57 8.31 -14.00
C SER A 155 18.02 8.14 -13.55
N ASP A 156 18.41 8.98 -12.59
CA ASP A 156 19.70 8.94 -11.90
C ASP A 156 20.89 9.44 -12.73
N THR A 157 21.95 9.82 -12.03
CA THR A 157 23.22 10.25 -12.63
C THR A 157 23.94 9.03 -13.20
N GLY A 158 24.45 9.13 -14.42
CA GLY A 158 25.13 8.01 -15.08
C GLY A 158 25.34 8.21 -16.56
N GLU A 159 25.50 7.10 -17.28
CA GLU A 159 25.69 7.07 -18.72
C GLU A 159 24.73 6.11 -19.39
N VAL A 160 24.36 6.45 -20.62
CA VAL A 160 23.66 5.57 -21.54
C VAL A 160 24.42 5.57 -22.85
N GLU A 161 24.99 4.42 -23.23
CA GLU A 161 25.56 4.22 -24.56
C GLU A 161 24.56 3.49 -25.45
N LEU A 162 24.31 4.06 -26.62
CA LEU A 162 23.39 3.57 -27.62
C LEU A 162 24.18 3.17 -28.87
N ILE A 163 23.85 2.01 -29.44
CA ILE A 163 24.30 1.58 -30.76
C ILE A 163 23.28 2.10 -31.76
N LEU A 164 23.66 3.11 -32.53
CA LEU A 164 22.82 3.85 -33.47
C LEU A 164 23.53 3.99 -34.83
N PRO A 165 23.35 3.02 -35.74
CA PRO A 165 23.91 3.12 -37.08
C PRO A 165 23.34 4.32 -37.84
N GLY A 166 24.24 5.08 -38.48
CA GLY A 166 23.82 6.14 -39.40
C GLY A 166 23.20 7.37 -38.75
N VAL A 167 23.64 7.77 -37.55
CA VAL A 167 23.22 9.04 -36.92
C VAL A 167 23.59 10.23 -37.81
N SER A 168 22.59 11.04 -38.16
CA SER A 168 22.74 12.27 -38.94
C SER A 168 22.80 13.52 -38.06
N GLU A 169 22.09 13.52 -36.93
CA GLU A 169 21.99 14.69 -36.05
C GLU A 169 21.80 14.26 -34.59
N ILE A 170 22.42 15.01 -33.67
CA ILE A 170 22.22 14.90 -32.23
C ILE A 170 21.99 16.31 -31.70
N ALA A 171 20.84 16.56 -31.09
CA ALA A 171 20.54 17.80 -30.38
C ALA A 171 20.29 17.48 -28.91
N THR A 172 21.00 18.13 -28.00
CA THR A 172 20.83 17.95 -26.56
C THR A 172 20.42 19.24 -25.86
N ALA A 173 19.69 19.08 -24.76
CA ALA A 173 19.38 20.14 -23.81
C ALA A 173 19.59 19.58 -22.40
N GLY A 174 20.66 20.01 -21.72
CA GLY A 174 21.02 19.54 -20.37
C GLY A 174 21.76 18.20 -20.32
N LEU A 175 22.14 17.62 -21.47
CA LEU A 175 22.96 16.41 -21.56
C LEU A 175 24.25 16.68 -22.33
N VAL A 176 25.30 15.93 -22.00
CA VAL A 176 26.53 15.85 -22.80
C VAL A 176 26.46 14.59 -23.65
N ALA A 177 26.70 14.73 -24.96
CA ALA A 177 26.73 13.61 -25.89
C ALA A 177 28.13 13.41 -26.48
N HIS A 178 28.59 12.17 -26.48
CA HIS A 178 29.81 11.72 -27.14
C HIS A 178 29.45 10.76 -28.27
N ARG A 179 30.15 10.85 -29.40
CA ARG A 179 29.93 9.95 -30.54
C ARG A 179 31.24 9.31 -30.97
N ASP A 180 31.24 7.99 -31.08
CA ASP A 180 32.32 7.20 -31.66
C ASP A 180 31.75 6.21 -32.68
N GLY A 181 31.85 6.56 -33.97
CA GLY A 181 31.22 5.80 -35.05
C GLY A 181 29.69 5.70 -34.89
N ASP A 182 29.22 4.47 -34.68
CA ASP A 182 27.81 4.13 -34.45
C ASP A 182 27.44 4.14 -32.95
N HIS A 183 28.38 4.41 -32.04
CA HIS A 183 28.10 4.53 -30.61
C HIS A 183 27.83 5.98 -30.24
N VAL A 184 26.74 6.22 -29.52
CA VAL A 184 26.40 7.51 -28.93
C VAL A 184 26.25 7.34 -27.42
N THR A 185 27.11 8.01 -26.65
CA THR A 185 27.06 7.99 -25.18
C THR A 185 26.49 9.30 -24.67
N LEU A 186 25.43 9.22 -23.88
CA LEU A 186 24.79 10.34 -23.21
C LEU A 186 25.17 10.32 -21.73
N CYS A 187 25.81 11.40 -21.25
CA CYS A 187 26.15 11.58 -19.85
C CYS A 187 25.05 12.37 -19.14
N ILE A 188 24.54 11.82 -18.04
CA ILE A 188 23.37 12.30 -17.30
C ILE A 188 23.84 12.79 -15.92
N ASP A 189 23.64 14.07 -15.63
CA ASP A 189 23.96 14.68 -14.32
C ASP A 189 22.80 14.56 -13.31
N ALA A 190 21.58 14.26 -13.78
CA ALA A 190 20.34 14.10 -13.00
C ALA A 190 20.01 15.24 -12.00
N SER A 191 20.65 16.41 -12.14
CA SER A 191 20.36 17.63 -11.38
C SER A 191 19.08 18.32 -11.84
N ALA A 192 18.72 18.14 -13.11
CA ALA A 192 17.48 18.64 -13.71
C ALA A 192 16.98 17.69 -14.80
N GLN A 193 15.75 17.91 -15.26
CA GLN A 193 15.26 17.22 -16.45
C GLN A 193 16.09 17.64 -17.66
N ALA A 194 16.46 16.67 -18.49
CA ALA A 194 17.24 16.91 -19.69
C ALA A 194 16.73 16.05 -20.86
N THR A 195 17.11 16.42 -22.08
CA THR A 195 16.66 15.73 -23.29
C THR A 195 17.75 15.60 -24.34
N ALA A 196 17.67 14.53 -25.13
CA ALA A 196 18.39 14.40 -26.39
C ALA A 196 17.40 14.00 -27.50
N THR A 197 17.59 14.57 -28.68
CA THR A 197 16.90 14.17 -29.89
C THR A 197 17.95 13.72 -30.91
N ILE A 198 17.87 12.47 -31.32
CA ILE A 198 18.83 11.84 -32.23
C ILE A 198 18.09 11.43 -33.49
N ARG A 199 18.54 11.91 -34.64
CA ARG A 199 17.96 11.57 -35.95
C ARG A 199 18.89 10.61 -36.68
N LEU A 200 18.32 9.52 -37.20
CA LEU A 200 19.01 8.58 -38.07
C LEU A 200 18.87 9.03 -39.54
N ALA A 201 19.84 8.67 -40.38
CA ALA A 201 19.83 9.00 -41.80
C ALA A 201 18.62 8.42 -42.56
N ALA A 202 18.03 7.33 -42.04
CA ALA A 202 16.80 6.73 -42.55
C ALA A 202 15.52 7.52 -42.21
N GLY A 203 15.62 8.59 -41.41
CA GLY A 203 14.51 9.45 -41.00
C GLY A 203 13.98 9.19 -39.59
N ASN A 204 14.28 8.01 -39.02
CA ASN A 204 13.86 7.62 -37.67
C ASN A 204 14.36 8.62 -36.61
N LEU A 205 13.54 8.80 -35.56
CA LEU A 205 13.81 9.75 -34.48
C LEU A 205 13.84 9.05 -33.13
N LEU A 206 14.92 9.21 -32.38
CA LEU A 206 15.00 8.81 -30.97
C LEU A 206 14.95 10.04 -30.08
N ARG A 207 13.98 10.09 -29.17
CA ARG A 207 13.95 11.04 -28.06
C ARG A 207 14.43 10.34 -26.79
N VAL A 208 15.42 10.90 -26.12
CA VAL A 208 15.83 10.50 -24.77
C VAL A 208 15.41 11.60 -23.82
N VAL A 209 14.75 11.23 -22.72
CA VAL A 209 14.37 12.15 -21.65
C VAL A 209 14.95 11.62 -20.35
N THR A 210 15.51 12.50 -19.53
CA THR A 210 16.11 12.09 -18.25
C THR A 210 15.52 12.92 -17.12
N PHE A 211 15.41 12.32 -15.94
CA PHE A 211 14.81 12.98 -14.76
C PHE A 211 15.69 12.80 -13.52
N PRO A 212 15.72 13.80 -12.62
CA PRO A 212 16.16 13.57 -11.25
C PRO A 212 15.33 12.45 -10.61
N ARG A 213 15.96 11.59 -9.79
CA ARG A 213 15.30 10.43 -9.16
C ARG A 213 13.98 10.79 -8.47
N ALA A 214 13.97 11.85 -7.67
CA ALA A 214 12.78 12.32 -6.95
C ALA A 214 11.65 12.79 -7.89
N THR A 215 11.99 13.27 -9.09
CA THR A 215 11.00 13.63 -10.13
C THR A 215 10.48 12.37 -10.82
N ALA A 216 11.36 11.43 -11.18
CA ALA A 216 11.00 10.14 -11.75
C ALA A 216 10.09 9.31 -10.84
N ALA A 217 10.31 9.36 -9.52
CA ALA A 217 9.47 8.69 -8.52
C ALA A 217 8.01 9.20 -8.49
N ASN A 218 7.75 10.37 -9.08
CA ASN A 218 6.42 10.94 -9.22
C ASN A 218 5.88 10.87 -10.66
N LEU A 219 6.62 10.29 -11.61
CA LEU A 219 6.18 10.10 -12.97
C LEU A 219 5.04 9.06 -12.99
N LEU A 220 3.92 9.40 -13.61
CA LEU A 220 2.81 8.49 -13.87
C LEU A 220 2.94 7.84 -15.25
N ASP A 221 3.23 8.66 -16.26
CA ASP A 221 3.27 8.23 -17.65
C ASP A 221 4.04 9.25 -18.51
N LEU A 222 4.43 8.82 -19.71
CA LEU A 222 4.92 9.65 -20.79
C LEU A 222 3.91 9.64 -21.94
N SER A 223 3.39 10.81 -22.30
CA SER A 223 2.49 10.95 -23.45
C SER A 223 3.13 10.47 -24.75
N ALA A 224 2.33 10.32 -25.82
CA ALA A 224 2.83 9.91 -27.14
C ALA A 224 3.95 10.79 -27.66
N THR A 225 3.90 12.09 -27.38
CA THR A 225 4.93 13.04 -27.78
C THR A 225 6.12 13.08 -26.83
N GLY A 226 6.04 12.44 -25.66
CA GLY A 226 7.11 12.40 -24.65
C GLY A 226 7.02 13.48 -23.58
N GLU A 227 5.87 14.13 -23.47
CA GLU A 227 5.59 15.01 -22.34
C GLU A 227 5.26 14.17 -21.09
N PRO A 228 5.94 14.41 -19.95
CA PRO A 228 5.72 13.68 -18.72
C PRO A 228 4.44 14.11 -18.02
N ARG A 229 3.77 13.14 -17.40
CA ARG A 229 2.65 13.37 -16.49
C ARG A 229 3.05 12.92 -15.10
N PHE A 230 2.89 13.79 -14.11
CA PHE A 230 3.26 13.52 -12.73
C PHE A 230 2.04 13.34 -11.83
N VAL A 231 2.24 12.71 -10.67
CA VAL A 231 1.27 12.69 -9.58
C VAL A 231 1.09 14.10 -9.04
N GLU A 232 -0.15 14.55 -8.88
CA GLU A 232 -0.45 15.71 -8.05
C GLU A 232 -0.15 15.33 -6.60
N GLN A 233 0.94 15.84 -6.03
CA GLN A 233 1.39 15.43 -4.69
C GLN A 233 0.32 15.74 -3.63
N PRO A 234 -0.23 14.74 -2.93
CA PRO A 234 -0.86 14.97 -1.65
C PRO A 234 0.23 15.44 -0.67
N ARG A 235 -0.11 16.39 0.19
CA ARG A 235 0.82 16.92 1.20
C ARG A 235 1.26 15.76 2.10
N ALA A 236 2.56 15.43 2.10
CA ALA A 236 3.12 14.47 3.04
C ALA A 236 2.76 14.94 4.47
N ALA A 237 2.07 14.09 5.22
CA ALA A 237 1.89 14.32 6.64
C ALA A 237 3.22 14.00 7.31
N GLU A 238 3.88 15.00 7.90
CA GLU A 238 5.01 14.76 8.78
C GLU A 238 4.48 14.05 10.03
N GLU A 239 4.70 12.74 10.13
CA GLU A 239 4.50 12.02 11.38
C GLU A 239 5.67 12.33 12.30
N THR A 240 5.49 13.30 13.20
CA THR A 240 6.42 13.47 14.33
C THR A 240 6.25 12.26 15.25
N PRO A 241 7.26 11.42 15.47
CA PRO A 241 7.16 10.30 16.39
C PRO A 241 6.86 10.86 17.78
N VAL A 242 5.64 10.64 18.27
CA VAL A 242 5.30 11.00 19.66
C VAL A 242 5.97 9.94 20.52
N PRO A 243 6.89 10.30 21.43
CA PRO A 243 7.48 9.34 22.36
C PRO A 243 6.37 8.60 23.07
N ILE A 244 6.48 7.27 23.20
CA ILE A 244 5.59 6.48 24.04
C ILE A 244 5.74 7.05 25.46
N ALA A 245 4.76 7.86 25.88
CA ALA A 245 4.76 8.48 27.18
C ALA A 245 4.75 7.38 28.26
N GLU A 246 5.34 7.66 29.42
CA GLU A 246 5.21 6.80 30.59
C GLU A 246 3.73 6.57 30.86
N TRP A 247 3.31 5.31 30.81
CA TRP A 247 1.92 4.94 31.05
C TRP A 247 1.54 5.31 32.47
N THR A 248 0.58 6.23 32.61
CA THR A 248 -0.02 6.58 33.89
C THR A 248 -1.46 6.08 33.92
N VAL A 249 -1.88 5.55 35.07
CA VAL A 249 -3.28 5.18 35.29
C VAL A 249 -4.05 6.47 35.55
N ALA A 250 -4.95 6.83 34.64
CA ALA A 250 -5.92 7.90 34.87
C ALA A 250 -7.19 7.30 35.48
N GLU A 251 -7.54 7.71 36.70
CA GLU A 251 -8.88 7.46 37.23
C GLU A 251 -9.88 8.36 36.50
N VAL A 252 -10.74 7.76 35.68
CA VAL A 252 -11.86 8.48 35.06
C VAL A 252 -12.90 8.74 36.15
N ALA A 253 -12.90 9.96 36.68
CA ALA A 253 -13.62 10.36 37.89
C ALA A 253 -15.15 10.14 37.85
N ALA A 254 -15.75 10.03 36.67
CA ALA A 254 -17.16 9.68 36.50
C ALA A 254 -17.41 8.86 35.22
N ALA A 255 -18.17 7.77 35.36
CA ALA A 255 -18.69 7.00 34.23
C ALA A 255 -19.41 7.92 33.24
N GLY A 256 -19.00 7.90 31.96
CA GLY A 256 -19.59 8.74 30.91
C GLY A 256 -19.10 10.19 30.85
N GLN A 257 -18.10 10.60 31.64
CA GLN A 257 -17.47 11.91 31.46
C GLN A 257 -16.71 11.96 30.13
N SER A 258 -17.08 12.90 29.26
CA SER A 258 -16.34 13.21 28.04
C SER A 258 -14.93 13.69 28.39
N LEU A 259 -13.91 13.07 27.80
CA LEU A 259 -12.51 13.48 27.96
C LEU A 259 -12.08 14.55 26.94
N GLY A 260 -12.93 14.87 25.96
CA GLY A 260 -12.65 15.93 24.98
C GLY A 260 -13.01 17.32 25.50
N ASP A 261 -12.12 18.29 25.23
CA ASP A 261 -12.34 19.72 25.51
C ASP A 261 -13.37 20.38 24.57
N SER A 262 -13.72 19.70 23.47
CA SER A 262 -14.71 20.16 22.48
C SER A 262 -15.75 19.08 22.20
N LYS A 263 -17.02 19.51 22.05
CA LYS A 263 -18.15 18.64 21.72
C LYS A 263 -18.82 19.14 20.45
N GLY A 264 -18.98 18.27 19.46
CA GLY A 264 -19.84 18.48 18.30
C GLY A 264 -21.09 17.59 18.41
N SER A 265 -22.27 18.13 18.13
CA SER A 265 -23.48 17.31 18.01
C SER A 265 -23.56 16.72 16.60
N LEU A 266 -23.72 15.39 16.51
CA LEU A 266 -23.76 14.65 15.25
C LEU A 266 -25.19 14.27 14.82
N GLY A 267 -26.20 14.89 15.42
CA GLY A 267 -27.62 14.62 15.15
C GLY A 267 -28.27 13.65 16.15
N THR A 268 -29.41 13.07 15.76
CA THR A 268 -30.24 12.20 16.62
C THR A 268 -30.10 10.71 16.31
N ALA A 269 -29.39 10.36 15.25
CA ALA A 269 -29.09 8.99 14.87
C ALA A 269 -27.59 8.73 15.10
N PRO A 270 -27.21 7.48 15.43
CA PRO A 270 -25.80 7.11 15.40
C PRO A 270 -25.27 7.26 13.97
N VAL A 271 -24.15 7.98 13.84
CA VAL A 271 -23.39 8.12 12.60
C VAL A 271 -22.00 7.56 12.85
N HIS A 272 -21.37 7.00 11.83
CA HIS A 272 -19.98 6.55 11.97
C HIS A 272 -19.05 7.75 12.19
N LEU A 273 -17.93 7.51 12.89
CA LEU A 273 -17.02 8.59 13.30
C LEU A 273 -16.37 9.30 12.11
N GLU A 274 -16.10 8.58 11.03
CA GLU A 274 -15.49 9.09 9.81
C GLU A 274 -16.44 10.02 9.05
N GLU A 275 -17.75 9.78 9.10
CA GLU A 275 -18.77 10.68 8.54
C GLU A 275 -18.79 12.02 9.28
N ALA A 276 -18.36 12.02 10.54
CA ALA A 276 -18.16 13.21 11.34
C ALA A 276 -16.74 13.82 11.20
N GLY A 277 -15.91 13.28 10.31
CA GLY A 277 -14.52 13.72 10.10
C GLY A 277 -13.55 13.31 11.22
N ILE A 278 -13.93 12.35 12.07
CA ILE A 278 -13.11 11.82 13.14
C ILE A 278 -12.47 10.53 12.64
N TYR A 279 -11.16 10.55 12.41
CA TYR A 279 -10.39 9.41 11.90
C TYR A 279 -9.49 8.75 12.95
N ARG A 280 -9.34 9.35 14.14
CA ARG A 280 -8.57 8.80 15.26
C ARG A 280 -9.12 9.23 16.63
N GLY A 281 -8.87 8.43 17.65
CA GLY A 281 -9.18 8.74 19.04
C GLY A 281 -10.48 8.10 19.49
N PHE A 282 -11.45 8.91 19.90
CA PHE A 282 -12.69 8.40 20.51
C PHE A 282 -13.90 9.26 20.18
N GLY A 283 -15.09 8.65 20.24
CA GLY A 283 -16.38 9.32 20.15
C GLY A 283 -17.34 8.83 21.24
N TRP A 284 -18.33 9.65 21.57
CA TRP A 284 -19.37 9.30 22.55
C TRP A 284 -20.74 9.34 21.91
N TYR A 285 -21.44 8.22 22.00
CA TYR A 285 -22.83 8.08 21.59
C TYR A 285 -23.67 8.08 22.86
N THR A 286 -24.71 8.89 22.87
CA THR A 286 -25.60 9.01 24.02
C THR A 286 -27.03 8.76 23.62
N ALA A 287 -27.77 8.06 24.47
CA ALA A 287 -29.19 7.79 24.27
C ALA A 287 -29.92 7.86 25.62
N GLN A 288 -31.23 8.02 25.57
CA GLN A 288 -32.09 7.85 26.74
C GLN A 288 -32.88 6.55 26.54
N LEU A 289 -32.84 5.67 27.54
CA LEU A 289 -33.66 4.47 27.53
C LEU A 289 -35.08 4.82 27.95
N ASP A 290 -36.03 4.61 27.06
CA ASP A 290 -37.45 4.63 27.41
C ASP A 290 -37.87 3.21 27.78
N LEU A 291 -37.84 2.92 29.07
CA LEU A 291 -38.19 1.60 29.60
C LEU A 291 -39.49 1.70 30.41
N PRO A 292 -40.41 0.74 30.25
CA PRO A 292 -41.52 0.59 31.18
C PRO A 292 -40.99 0.46 32.61
N ALA A 293 -41.65 1.10 33.58
CA ALA A 293 -41.20 1.13 34.99
C ALA A 293 -40.97 -0.25 35.63
N THR A 294 -41.51 -1.32 35.04
CA THR A 294 -41.40 -2.71 35.50
C THR A 294 -40.43 -3.56 34.67
N ALA A 295 -39.81 -3.03 33.62
CA ALA A 295 -38.94 -3.80 32.74
C ALA A 295 -37.55 -3.97 33.38
N ALA A 296 -37.17 -5.21 33.68
CA ALA A 296 -35.79 -5.53 34.03
C ALA A 296 -34.96 -5.60 32.74
N VAL A 297 -33.80 -4.93 32.72
CA VAL A 297 -32.82 -5.03 31.64
C VAL A 297 -31.76 -6.05 32.05
N GLU A 298 -31.57 -7.07 31.22
CA GLU A 298 -30.58 -8.14 31.41
C GLU A 298 -29.27 -7.83 30.67
N GLY A 299 -29.31 -7.03 29.61
CA GLY A 299 -28.14 -6.67 28.83
C GLY A 299 -28.42 -5.62 27.76
N PHE A 300 -27.41 -5.34 26.95
CA PHE A 300 -27.47 -4.43 25.82
C PHE A 300 -26.87 -5.12 24.59
N LEU A 301 -27.56 -5.02 23.47
CA LEU A 301 -27.08 -5.46 22.17
C LEU A 301 -26.49 -4.25 21.45
N MET A 302 -25.17 -4.27 21.28
CA MET A 302 -24.37 -3.26 20.60
C MET A 302 -24.32 -3.61 19.12
N HIS A 303 -24.93 -2.81 18.25
CA HIS A 303 -25.02 -3.10 16.82
C HIS A 303 -23.78 -2.61 16.07
N ASP A 304 -23.22 -3.47 15.22
CA ASP A 304 -22.12 -3.22 14.30
C ASP A 304 -20.96 -2.42 14.93
N GLY A 305 -20.56 -2.84 16.13
CA GLY A 305 -19.56 -2.14 16.90
C GLY A 305 -18.16 -2.39 16.35
N SER A 306 -17.42 -1.35 15.96
CA SER A 306 -16.13 -1.54 15.28
C SER A 306 -15.00 -2.06 16.20
N ASP A 307 -14.21 -1.15 16.78
CA ASP A 307 -12.91 -1.47 17.38
C ASP A 307 -13.06 -1.78 18.87
N VAL A 308 -13.29 -0.75 19.68
CA VAL A 308 -13.40 -0.85 21.13
C VAL A 308 -14.59 -0.03 21.58
N LEU A 309 -15.53 -0.68 22.26
CA LEU A 309 -16.72 -0.04 22.80
C LEU A 309 -16.75 -0.18 24.32
N SER A 310 -16.82 0.92 25.04
CA SER A 310 -17.08 0.94 26.48
C SER A 310 -18.50 1.42 26.73
N LEU A 311 -19.33 0.57 27.35
CA LEU A 311 -20.72 0.86 27.66
C LEU A 311 -20.88 1.36 29.11
N TYR A 312 -21.65 2.42 29.26
CA TYR A 312 -22.06 2.99 30.54
C TYR A 312 -23.57 3.15 30.57
N TRP A 313 -24.19 2.81 31.70
CA TRP A 313 -25.61 3.02 31.96
C TRP A 313 -25.77 3.81 33.25
N GLY A 314 -26.32 5.02 33.13
CA GLY A 314 -26.31 6.02 34.19
C GLY A 314 -24.88 6.34 34.64
N ASP A 315 -24.62 6.16 35.92
CA ASP A 315 -23.33 6.36 36.58
C ASP A 315 -22.46 5.09 36.64
N ARG A 316 -22.86 4.01 35.95
CA ARG A 316 -22.21 2.70 36.06
C ARG A 316 -21.61 2.25 34.73
N TYR A 317 -20.31 1.94 34.76
CA TYR A 317 -19.66 1.17 33.71
C TYR A 317 -20.20 -0.25 33.69
N GLN A 318 -20.53 -0.74 32.50
CA GLN A 318 -20.99 -2.10 32.29
C GLN A 318 -19.84 -2.98 31.82
N GLU A 319 -19.29 -2.70 30.63
CA GLU A 319 -18.22 -3.51 30.05
C GLU A 319 -17.53 -2.78 28.90
N THR A 320 -16.33 -3.24 28.54
CA THR A 320 -15.63 -2.90 27.31
C THR A 320 -15.56 -4.14 26.45
N VAL A 321 -16.00 -4.02 25.20
CA VAL A 321 -16.00 -5.11 24.21
C VAL A 321 -15.28 -4.67 22.95
N ALA A 322 -14.71 -5.63 22.21
CA ALA A 322 -14.08 -5.42 20.91
C ALA A 322 -14.77 -6.33 19.88
N PRO A 323 -15.88 -5.89 19.25
CA PRO A 323 -16.72 -6.77 18.43
C PRO A 323 -16.14 -7.03 17.04
N GLY A 324 -15.15 -6.25 16.59
CA GLY A 324 -14.57 -6.40 15.25
C GLY A 324 -15.57 -6.08 14.14
N GLY A 325 -16.45 -5.09 14.34
CA GLY A 325 -17.55 -4.72 13.45
C GLY A 325 -18.80 -5.59 13.57
N ALA A 326 -18.81 -6.60 14.44
CA ALA A 326 -19.99 -7.43 14.66
C ALA A 326 -20.92 -6.83 15.73
N THR A 327 -22.11 -7.43 15.86
CA THR A 327 -23.01 -7.15 16.99
C THR A 327 -22.53 -7.89 18.24
N ALA A 328 -22.46 -7.21 19.38
CA ALA A 328 -22.02 -7.77 20.67
C ALA A 328 -23.07 -7.62 21.76
N ILE A 329 -23.17 -8.61 22.65
CA ILE A 329 -24.00 -8.52 23.86
C ILE A 329 -23.13 -8.07 25.03
N VAL A 330 -23.54 -7.00 25.70
CA VAL A 330 -22.98 -6.54 26.97
C VAL A 330 -23.97 -6.85 28.09
N PRO A 331 -23.69 -7.79 29.01
CA PRO A 331 -24.58 -8.06 30.13
C PRO A 331 -24.62 -6.89 31.11
N VAL A 332 -25.76 -6.68 31.77
CA VAL A 332 -25.82 -5.70 32.87
C VAL A 332 -24.99 -6.22 34.04
N ARG A 333 -23.94 -5.47 34.40
CA ARG A 333 -23.09 -5.78 35.56
C ARG A 333 -23.51 -5.02 36.80
N ALA A 334 -24.02 -3.80 36.62
CA ALA A 334 -24.47 -2.95 37.72
C ALA A 334 -25.67 -2.10 37.29
N GLN A 335 -26.71 -2.10 38.13
CA GLN A 335 -27.85 -1.21 37.96
C GLN A 335 -27.44 0.24 38.33
N PRO A 336 -27.94 1.26 37.63
CA PRO A 336 -27.67 2.66 37.97
C PRO A 336 -28.19 3.01 39.37
N THR A 337 -27.51 3.93 40.07
CA THR A 337 -27.89 4.33 41.46
C THR A 337 -29.12 5.21 41.54
N THR A 338 -29.51 5.77 40.41
CA THR A 338 -30.54 6.79 40.23
C THR A 338 -31.47 6.31 39.13
N ALA A 339 -32.67 6.89 39.03
CA ALA A 339 -33.59 6.63 37.92
C ALA A 339 -33.06 7.12 36.54
N HIS A 340 -31.76 7.39 36.42
CA HIS A 340 -31.12 7.83 35.19
C HIS A 340 -31.11 6.68 34.20
N THR A 341 -31.87 6.85 33.11
CA THR A 341 -31.96 5.93 31.99
C THR A 341 -30.97 6.27 30.86
N ALA A 342 -30.03 7.19 31.12
CA ALA A 342 -29.04 7.62 30.15
C ALA A 342 -28.07 6.47 29.82
N LEU A 343 -27.91 6.20 28.54
CA LEU A 343 -26.93 5.27 28.00
C LEU A 343 -25.80 6.07 27.36
N THR A 344 -24.57 5.67 27.61
CA THR A 344 -23.39 6.25 26.94
C THR A 344 -22.50 5.14 26.43
N VAL A 345 -22.12 5.22 25.16
CA VAL A 345 -21.13 4.34 24.54
C VAL A 345 -19.94 5.18 24.14
N ARG A 346 -18.77 4.87 24.69
CA ARG A 346 -17.51 5.41 24.19
C ARG A 346 -16.98 4.43 23.15
N THR A 347 -16.75 4.91 21.94
CA THR A 347 -16.13 4.12 20.88
C THR A 347 -14.75 4.65 20.60
N GLU A 348 -13.78 3.78 20.40
CA GLU A 348 -12.46 4.16 19.93
C GLU A 348 -12.34 3.92 18.43
N ILE A 349 -11.58 4.79 17.75
CA ILE A 349 -11.24 4.66 16.34
C ILE A 349 -9.72 4.76 16.20
N TRP A 350 -9.15 3.73 15.58
CA TRP A 350 -7.71 3.56 15.44
C TRP A 350 -7.25 3.55 13.96
N GLY A 351 -8.11 4.02 13.04
CA GLY A 351 -7.86 3.98 11.60
C GLY A 351 -8.49 2.78 10.90
N HIS A 352 -8.19 2.59 9.62
CA HIS A 352 -8.71 1.49 8.80
C HIS A 352 -7.67 0.39 8.59
N SER A 353 -8.18 -0.82 8.35
CA SER A 353 -7.38 -1.91 7.82
C SER A 353 -6.89 -1.56 6.41
N ASN A 354 -5.63 -1.87 6.11
CA ASN A 354 -5.07 -1.78 4.75
C ASN A 354 -5.28 -3.07 3.92
N PHE A 355 -6.00 -4.06 4.47
CA PHE A 355 -6.40 -5.29 3.79
C PHE A 355 -7.89 -5.59 4.05
N ASP A 356 -8.49 -6.39 3.18
CA ASP A 356 -9.91 -6.76 3.26
C ASP A 356 -10.09 -8.15 3.89
N ASP A 357 -10.84 -8.25 4.99
CA ASP A 357 -11.23 -9.54 5.57
C ASP A 357 -12.77 -9.71 5.56
N PRO A 358 -13.32 -10.65 4.76
CA PRO A 358 -14.77 -10.91 4.74
C PRO A 358 -15.33 -11.55 6.02
N GLN A 359 -14.48 -12.13 6.88
CA GLN A 359 -14.91 -12.81 8.10
C GLN A 359 -15.03 -11.86 9.31
N LEU A 360 -14.37 -10.71 9.24
CA LEU A 360 -14.37 -9.69 10.29
C LEU A 360 -14.92 -8.38 9.71
N PRO A 361 -16.21 -8.06 9.90
CA PRO A 361 -16.85 -6.90 9.27
C PRO A 361 -16.12 -5.58 9.51
N GLY A 362 -15.50 -5.40 10.67
CA GLY A 362 -14.74 -4.21 11.03
C GLY A 362 -13.39 -4.06 10.32
N LEU A 363 -12.92 -5.11 9.63
CA LEU A 363 -11.69 -5.13 8.83
C LEU A 363 -11.95 -5.09 7.32
N ARG A 364 -13.19 -4.90 6.87
CA ARG A 364 -13.46 -4.63 5.46
C ARG A 364 -12.82 -3.30 5.06
N LEU A 365 -12.29 -3.17 3.85
CA LEU A 365 -11.73 -1.90 3.37
C LEU A 365 -12.76 -0.76 3.38
N THR A 366 -14.04 -1.10 3.25
CA THR A 366 -15.16 -0.16 3.30
C THR A 366 -15.81 -0.07 4.68
N ALA A 367 -15.26 -0.73 5.70
CA ALA A 367 -15.83 -0.69 7.05
C ALA A 367 -15.62 0.69 7.66
N GLN A 368 -16.69 1.27 8.19
CA GLN A 368 -16.62 2.48 8.98
C GLN A 368 -16.59 2.15 10.48
N LYS A 369 -16.18 3.11 11.32
CA LYS A 369 -15.91 2.92 12.74
C LYS A 369 -16.95 3.63 13.60
N GLY A 370 -17.24 3.04 14.75
CA GLY A 370 -18.29 3.49 15.67
C GLY A 370 -19.27 2.38 16.01
N LEU A 371 -20.55 2.74 16.06
CA LEU A 371 -21.66 1.80 16.18
C LEU A 371 -22.89 2.31 15.41
N THR A 372 -23.79 1.40 15.04
CA THR A 372 -25.04 1.73 14.36
C THR A 372 -26.24 1.79 15.29
N GLY A 373 -26.09 1.39 16.56
CA GLY A 373 -27.11 1.56 17.59
C GLY A 373 -26.94 0.66 18.80
N VAL A 374 -27.85 0.81 19.77
CA VAL A 374 -27.93 -0.06 20.94
C VAL A 374 -29.38 -0.45 21.20
N THR A 375 -29.61 -1.72 21.56
CA THR A 375 -30.91 -2.22 22.00
C THR A 375 -30.82 -2.77 23.42
N ALA A 376 -31.70 -2.32 24.32
CA ALA A 376 -31.82 -2.91 25.64
C ALA A 376 -32.50 -4.29 25.55
N LEU A 377 -31.87 -5.29 26.15
CA LEU A 377 -32.37 -6.65 26.22
C LEU A 377 -33.09 -6.83 27.55
N THR A 378 -34.40 -7.08 27.49
CA THR A 378 -35.23 -7.30 28.68
C THR A 378 -35.43 -8.77 29.01
N ASN A 379 -35.05 -9.66 28.09
CA ASN A 379 -35.13 -11.11 28.28
C ASN A 379 -34.18 -11.79 27.28
N ASN A 380 -33.40 -12.75 27.76
CA ASN A 380 -32.63 -13.66 26.93
C ASN A 380 -33.17 -15.09 27.10
N ARG A 381 -33.58 -15.69 25.97
CA ARG A 381 -34.00 -17.09 25.93
C ARG A 381 -33.00 -17.89 25.13
N PRO A 382 -32.22 -18.79 25.77
CA PRO A 382 -31.27 -19.60 25.04
C PRO A 382 -32.00 -20.64 24.20
N LEU A 383 -31.67 -20.67 22.93
CA LEU A 383 -32.26 -21.57 21.95
C LEU A 383 -31.37 -22.81 21.83
N THR A 384 -31.34 -23.62 22.89
CA THR A 384 -30.31 -24.66 23.07
C THR A 384 -30.56 -25.94 22.28
N SER A 385 -31.75 -26.16 21.71
CA SER A 385 -32.06 -27.32 20.88
C SER A 385 -33.45 -27.21 20.23
N ASN A 386 -33.70 -28.01 19.18
CA ASN A 386 -34.97 -28.17 18.43
C ASN A 386 -35.40 -27.02 17.50
N TRP A 387 -34.44 -26.25 16.98
CA TRP A 387 -34.70 -25.24 15.96
C TRP A 387 -34.52 -25.88 14.59
N ARG A 388 -35.50 -25.72 13.71
CA ARG A 388 -35.54 -26.34 12.37
C ARG A 388 -35.50 -25.22 11.34
N TRP A 389 -34.46 -25.16 10.53
CA TRP A 389 -34.38 -24.25 9.40
C TRP A 389 -34.91 -24.98 8.15
N LEU A 390 -35.93 -24.42 7.50
CA LEU A 390 -36.41 -24.87 6.19
C LEU A 390 -36.03 -23.80 5.15
N PRO A 391 -35.08 -24.06 4.23
CA PRO A 391 -34.85 -23.19 3.09
C PRO A 391 -36.09 -23.14 2.18
N ASP A 392 -36.31 -21.99 1.53
CA ASP A 392 -37.28 -21.78 0.45
C ASP A 392 -38.77 -22.00 0.78
N VAL A 393 -39.19 -21.80 2.03
CA VAL A 393 -40.60 -21.84 2.41
C VAL A 393 -41.19 -20.43 2.49
N ALA A 394 -42.17 -20.14 1.64
CA ALA A 394 -43.01 -18.95 1.78
C ALA A 394 -43.75 -18.99 3.13
N PRO A 395 -43.89 -17.86 3.85
CA PRO A 395 -44.44 -17.85 5.20
C PRO A 395 -45.83 -18.54 5.29
N GLY A 396 -45.92 -19.62 6.06
CA GLY A 396 -47.15 -20.41 6.26
C GLY A 396 -46.91 -21.69 7.10
N PRO A 397 -47.97 -22.34 7.62
CA PRO A 397 -47.85 -23.58 8.40
C PRO A 397 -47.44 -24.75 7.50
N VAL A 398 -46.28 -25.37 7.78
CA VAL A 398 -45.79 -26.56 7.05
C VAL A 398 -45.96 -27.81 7.91
N ALA A 399 -46.56 -28.86 7.33
CA ALA A 399 -46.59 -30.18 7.94
C ALA A 399 -45.23 -30.88 7.74
N VAL A 400 -44.55 -31.21 8.84
CA VAL A 400 -43.26 -31.89 8.81
C VAL A 400 -43.48 -33.41 8.83
N THR A 401 -43.02 -34.12 7.79
CA THR A 401 -43.04 -35.60 7.71
C THR A 401 -41.62 -36.16 7.75
N ASP A 402 -41.43 -37.36 8.33
CA ASP A 402 -40.12 -38.02 8.57
C ASP A 402 -39.27 -38.29 7.32
N THR A 403 -39.80 -38.06 6.11
CA THR A 403 -39.10 -38.28 4.83
C THR A 403 -38.62 -37.00 4.14
N ALA A 404 -38.77 -35.82 4.74
CA ALA A 404 -38.44 -34.54 4.10
C ALA A 404 -37.17 -33.89 4.68
N ALA A 405 -36.10 -33.93 3.89
CA ALA A 405 -34.81 -33.24 4.03
C ALA A 405 -33.95 -33.58 5.28
N PRO A 406 -32.61 -33.58 5.16
CA PRO A 406 -31.73 -33.88 6.29
C PRO A 406 -31.86 -32.80 7.38
N LEU A 407 -32.14 -33.28 8.59
CA LEU A 407 -32.18 -32.49 9.82
C LEU A 407 -30.76 -32.02 10.17
N VAL A 408 -30.55 -30.71 10.29
CA VAL A 408 -29.26 -30.18 10.76
C VAL A 408 -29.48 -29.12 11.84
N ALA A 409 -28.69 -29.20 12.91
CA ALA A 409 -28.74 -28.27 14.02
C ALA A 409 -28.15 -26.90 13.60
N TRP A 410 -28.67 -25.81 14.15
CA TRP A 410 -28.09 -24.49 13.94
C TRP A 410 -26.65 -24.48 14.49
N GLY A 411 -25.65 -24.44 13.59
CA GLY A 411 -24.23 -24.51 13.94
C GLY A 411 -23.51 -25.81 13.56
N SER A 412 -24.17 -26.79 12.94
CA SER A 412 -23.47 -27.88 12.27
C SER A 412 -22.75 -27.35 11.03
N TRP A 413 -21.46 -27.65 10.89
CA TRP A 413 -20.68 -27.38 9.69
C TRP A 413 -21.38 -27.90 8.43
N GLN A 414 -21.85 -27.00 7.56
CA GLN A 414 -22.24 -27.37 6.20
C GLN A 414 -20.96 -27.39 5.34
N THR A 415 -20.58 -28.57 4.87
CA THR A 415 -19.44 -28.77 3.95
C THR A 415 -19.87 -28.86 2.48
N THR A 416 -21.16 -28.68 2.17
CA THR A 416 -21.61 -28.68 0.77
C THR A 416 -21.52 -27.29 0.19
N ARG A 417 -20.43 -27.06 -0.57
CA ARG A 417 -20.38 -26.06 -1.63
C ARG A 417 -21.58 -26.27 -2.56
N THR A 418 -22.29 -25.19 -2.88
CA THR A 418 -23.00 -25.04 -4.16
C THR A 418 -22.48 -23.78 -4.82
#